data_AF-A0A7D9LBN4-F1
#
_entry.id   AF-A0A7D9LBN4-F1
#
_cell.length_a   1.000
_cell.length_b   1.000
_cell.length_c   1.000
_cell.angle_alpha   90.00
_cell.angle_beta   90.00
_cell.angle_gamma   90.00
#
_symmetry.space_group_name_H-M   'P 1'
#
loop_
_entity.id
_entity.type
_entity.pdbx_description
1 polymer ?
#
loop_
_entity_poly.entity_id
_entity_poly.type
_entity_poly.pdbx_seq_one_letter_code
_entity_poly.pdbx_strand_id
1 'polypeptide(L)'
;MAVLLSICALIFISEIPQPGVCSKQAMFHRNVQKYLTNHVIETKQAESELECGVYCVRHGSCASVNYKTSGIDKGRCELNNKTIQETSDADEKTHNPEFNHIAIIKQ
;
A
#
# COMPACT_ATOMS: atom_id res chain seq x y z
N MET A 1 -17.55 49.69 -46.30
CA MET A 1 -17.06 49.89 -44.92
C MET A 1 -16.72 48.51 -44.36
N ALA A 2 -15.51 48.02 -44.64
CA ALA A 2 -14.34 48.19 -43.79
C ALA A 2 -14.40 47.25 -42.57
N VAL A 3 -13.72 46.11 -42.74
CA VAL A 3 -12.85 45.38 -41.79
C VAL A 3 -13.29 45.38 -40.34
N LEU A 4 -13.54 44.19 -39.76
CA LEU A 4 -13.00 43.85 -38.43
C LEU A 4 -13.10 42.33 -38.17
N LEU A 5 -11.93 41.71 -38.40
CA LEU A 5 -11.33 40.61 -37.63
C LEU A 5 -12.01 39.23 -37.68
N SER A 6 -11.52 38.46 -38.65
CA SER A 6 -11.21 37.03 -38.51
C SER A 6 -10.46 36.78 -37.20
N ILE A 7 -11.18 36.49 -36.13
CA ILE A 7 -10.58 35.86 -34.95
C ILE A 7 -10.59 34.38 -35.28
N CYS A 8 -9.48 33.89 -35.81
CA CYS A 8 -9.17 32.47 -35.83
C CYS A 8 -9.36 31.99 -34.39
N ALA A 9 -10.46 31.31 -34.12
CA ALA A 9 -10.59 30.46 -32.96
C ALA A 9 -9.61 29.31 -33.20
N LEU A 10 -8.33 29.59 -32.97
CA LEU A 10 -7.35 28.62 -32.53
C LEU A 10 -7.88 28.13 -31.18
N ILE A 11 -8.88 27.25 -31.26
CA ILE A 11 -9.20 26.34 -30.19
C ILE A 11 -7.92 25.51 -30.09
N PHE A 12 -7.00 25.97 -29.25
CA PHE A 12 -5.99 25.09 -28.69
C PHE A 12 -6.81 23.95 -28.08
N ILE A 13 -6.87 22.83 -28.79
CA ILE A 13 -7.31 21.56 -28.24
C ILE A 13 -6.22 21.24 -27.22
N SER A 14 -6.26 21.92 -26.08
CA SER A 14 -5.59 21.44 -24.89
C SER A 14 -6.29 20.14 -24.62
N GLU A 15 -5.65 19.02 -24.95
CA GLU A 15 -6.05 17.74 -24.43
C GLU A 15 -6.21 17.95 -22.93
N ILE A 16 -7.45 17.95 -22.45
CA ILE A 16 -7.72 17.89 -21.03
C ILE A 16 -7.08 16.58 -20.63
N PRO A 17 -6.03 16.56 -19.80
CA PRO A 17 -5.51 15.31 -19.30
C PRO A 17 -6.68 14.69 -18.57
N GLN A 18 -7.26 13.60 -19.11
CA GLN A 18 -8.28 12.89 -18.38
C GLN A 18 -7.68 12.59 -17.01
N PRO A 19 -8.35 12.91 -15.90
CA PRO A 19 -7.87 12.49 -14.61
C PRO A 19 -7.78 10.96 -14.67
N GLY A 20 -6.56 10.45 -14.82
CA GLY A 20 -6.31 9.03 -14.94
C GLY A 20 -6.92 8.39 -13.70
N VAL A 21 -7.98 7.62 -13.88
CA VAL A 21 -8.66 6.95 -12.78
C VAL A 21 -7.65 5.96 -12.21
N CYS A 22 -6.98 6.31 -11.11
CA CYS A 22 -6.09 5.40 -10.40
C CYS A 22 -6.96 4.36 -9.69
N SER A 23 -7.37 3.32 -10.42
CA SER A 23 -8.34 2.32 -9.92
C SER A 23 -7.67 1.12 -9.24
N LYS A 24 -6.45 1.25 -8.71
CA LYS A 24 -5.85 0.18 -7.89
C LYS A 24 -6.42 0.25 -6.49
N GLN A 25 -7.51 -0.46 -6.27
CA GLN A 25 -8.06 -0.70 -4.94
C GLN A 25 -7.35 -1.91 -4.33
N ALA A 26 -6.99 -1.81 -3.06
CA ALA A 26 -6.49 -2.93 -2.29
C ALA A 26 -7.38 -3.08 -1.06
N MET A 27 -7.76 -4.31 -0.76
CA MET A 27 -8.45 -4.64 0.49
C MET A 27 -7.44 -5.26 1.46
N PHE A 28 -7.57 -4.91 2.73
CA PHE A 28 -6.64 -5.33 3.77
C PHE A 28 -7.38 -6.14 4.83
N HIS A 29 -6.82 -7.28 5.23
CA HIS A 29 -7.27 -8.04 6.38
C HIS A 29 -6.32 -7.82 7.56
N ARG A 30 -6.82 -7.16 8.60
CA ARG A 30 -6.04 -6.76 9.78
C ARG A 30 -6.13 -7.80 10.89
N ASN A 31 -4.98 -8.28 11.35
CA ASN A 31 -4.84 -9.21 12.47
C ASN A 31 -4.14 -8.49 13.62
N VAL A 32 -4.87 -8.24 14.71
CA VAL A 32 -4.39 -7.48 15.85
C VAL A 32 -3.46 -8.32 16.72
N GLN A 33 -2.35 -7.72 17.18
CA GLN A 33 -1.37 -8.36 18.05
C GLN A 33 -0.85 -9.69 17.51
N LYS A 34 -0.69 -9.74 16.18
CA LYS A 34 -0.17 -10.87 15.42
C LYS A 34 1.06 -10.43 14.65
N TYR A 35 2.01 -11.34 14.54
CA TYR A 35 3.28 -11.14 13.87
C TYR A 35 3.64 -12.37 13.06
N LEU A 36 4.11 -12.16 11.83
CA LEU A 36 4.61 -13.20 10.95
C LEU A 36 6.13 -13.12 10.87
N THR A 37 6.83 -14.15 11.35
CA THR A 37 8.30 -14.19 11.30
C THR A 37 8.81 -14.88 10.03
N ASN A 38 10.10 -14.69 9.71
CA ASN A 38 10.86 -15.40 8.65
C ASN A 38 10.43 -15.15 7.20
N HIS A 39 9.44 -14.30 6.96
CA HIS A 39 8.95 -13.96 5.61
C HIS A 39 9.24 -12.50 5.22
N VAL A 40 9.97 -11.75 6.05
CA VAL A 40 10.31 -10.35 5.82
C VAL A 40 11.26 -10.23 4.62
N ILE A 41 10.84 -9.48 3.62
CA ILE A 41 11.60 -9.20 2.40
C ILE A 41 12.17 -7.79 2.36
N GLU A 42 11.54 -6.83 3.05
CA GLU A 42 12.03 -5.46 3.15
C GLU A 42 11.50 -4.82 4.44
N THR A 43 12.30 -3.93 5.05
CA THR A 43 11.87 -3.12 6.20
C THR A 43 11.94 -1.65 5.85
N LYS A 44 10.86 -0.91 6.13
CA LYS A 44 10.73 0.54 5.97
C LYS A 44 10.24 1.18 7.26
N GLN A 45 10.26 2.50 7.31
CA GLN A 45 9.54 3.28 8.30
C GLN A 45 8.23 3.80 7.70
N ALA A 46 7.13 3.72 8.46
CA ALA A 46 5.82 4.23 8.07
C ALA A 46 5.16 4.94 9.26
N GLU A 47 4.37 5.97 8.98
CA GLU A 47 3.62 6.73 9.99
C GLU A 47 2.29 6.02 10.37
N SER A 48 1.84 5.08 9.53
CA SER A 48 0.59 4.35 9.75
C SER A 48 0.59 2.95 9.15
N GLU A 49 -0.34 2.12 9.65
CA GLU A 49 -0.65 0.80 9.07
C GLU A 49 -1.06 0.89 7.60
N LEU A 50 -1.81 1.93 7.23
CA LEU A 50 -2.27 2.13 5.86
C LEU A 50 -1.11 2.45 4.92
N GLU A 51 -0.21 3.35 5.34
CA GLU A 51 0.99 3.68 4.55
C GLU A 51 1.88 2.45 4.39
N CYS A 52 2.07 1.67 5.45
CA CYS A 52 2.79 0.40 5.39
C CYS A 52 2.13 -0.58 4.39
N GLY A 53 0.80 -0.69 4.40
CA GLY A 53 0.05 -1.45 3.40
C GLY A 53 0.25 -0.95 1.97
N VAL A 54 0.30 0.37 1.76
CA VAL A 54 0.60 0.97 0.44
C VAL A 54 2.01 0.63 -0.03
N TYR A 55 3.02 0.61 0.86
CA TYR A 55 4.36 0.12 0.51
C TYR A 55 4.31 -1.32 -0.01
N CYS A 56 3.55 -2.18 0.65
CA CYS A 56 3.38 -3.57 0.22
C CYS A 56 2.66 -3.68 -1.13
N VAL A 57 1.57 -2.95 -1.36
CA VAL A 57 0.86 -2.94 -2.66
C VAL A 57 1.77 -2.52 -3.82
N ARG A 58 2.74 -1.64 -3.56
CA ARG A 58 3.73 -1.19 -4.56
C ARG A 58 4.88 -2.17 -4.76
N HIS A 59 5.11 -3.09 -3.84
CA HIS A 59 6.19 -4.06 -3.88
C HIS A 59 5.69 -5.38 -4.49
N GLY A 60 6.16 -5.74 -5.69
CA GLY A 60 5.60 -6.84 -6.50
C GLY A 60 5.57 -8.22 -5.84
N SER A 61 6.46 -8.48 -4.88
CA SER A 61 6.51 -9.76 -4.14
C SER A 61 5.82 -9.71 -2.76
N CYS A 62 5.27 -8.57 -2.36
CA CYS A 62 4.72 -8.41 -1.02
C CYS A 62 3.28 -8.91 -0.95
N ALA A 63 2.98 -9.70 0.09
CA ALA A 63 1.67 -10.29 0.35
C ALA A 63 1.05 -9.78 1.67
N SER A 64 1.87 -9.35 2.63
CA SER A 64 1.41 -8.79 3.90
C SER A 64 2.46 -7.87 4.53
N VAL A 65 2.11 -7.23 5.65
CA VAL A 65 3.05 -6.46 6.46
C VAL A 65 2.94 -6.79 7.94
N ASN A 66 4.05 -6.70 8.68
CA ASN A 66 4.03 -6.50 10.13
C ASN A 66 4.26 -5.01 10.41
N TYR A 67 3.30 -4.34 11.03
CA TYR A 67 3.44 -2.95 11.43
C TYR A 67 3.61 -2.83 12.94
N LYS A 68 4.72 -2.19 13.36
CA LYS A 68 5.02 -1.95 14.77
C LYS A 68 4.23 -0.77 15.30
N THR A 69 3.27 -1.03 16.17
CA THR A 69 2.34 -0.04 16.74
C THR A 69 2.83 0.66 17.99
N SER A 70 3.78 0.06 18.73
CA SER A 70 4.28 0.59 20.01
C SER A 70 5.72 0.18 20.29
N GLY A 71 6.30 0.74 21.35
CA GLY A 71 7.66 0.40 21.78
C GLY A 71 8.75 1.13 20.99
N ILE A 72 10.00 0.67 21.16
CA ILE A 72 11.16 1.18 20.43
C ILE A 72 10.96 0.89 18.93
N ASP A 73 11.32 1.83 18.07
CA ASP A 73 11.11 1.75 16.61
C ASP A 73 9.63 1.61 16.20
N LYS A 74 8.71 2.22 16.96
CA LYS A 74 7.32 2.38 16.51
C LYS A 74 7.30 2.95 15.09
N GLY A 75 6.40 2.40 14.26
CA GLY A 75 6.29 2.73 12.85
C GLY A 75 7.15 1.86 11.94
N ARG A 76 7.98 0.97 12.50
CA ARG A 76 8.67 -0.06 11.71
C ARG A 76 7.66 -0.88 10.92
N CYS A 77 7.84 -0.92 9.61
CA CYS A 77 7.01 -1.58 8.64
C CYS A 77 7.81 -2.68 7.95
N GLU A 78 7.51 -3.93 8.25
CA GLU A 78 8.16 -5.09 7.64
C GLU A 78 7.24 -5.65 6.55
N LEU A 79 7.68 -5.61 5.31
CA LEU A 79 7.01 -6.19 4.16
C LEU A 79 7.31 -7.69 4.12
N ASN A 80 6.28 -8.52 3.96
CA ASN A 80 6.42 -9.98 3.91
C ASN A 80 5.99 -10.54 2.55
N ASN A 81 6.63 -11.62 2.09
CA ASN A 81 6.24 -12.32 0.85
C ASN A 81 5.15 -13.39 1.03
N LYS A 82 4.65 -13.56 2.26
CA LYS A 82 3.57 -14.50 2.61
C LYS A 82 2.55 -13.87 3.51
N THR A 83 1.37 -14.46 3.60
CA THR A 83 0.37 -14.14 4.61
C THR A 83 0.33 -15.18 5.74
N ILE A 84 -0.19 -14.81 6.91
CA ILE A 84 -0.51 -15.76 8.00
C ILE A 84 -1.40 -16.93 7.54
N GLN A 85 -2.20 -16.80 6.47
CA GLN A 85 -3.06 -17.91 6.02
C GLN A 85 -2.29 -18.92 5.17
N GLU A 86 -1.22 -18.49 4.51
CA GLU A 86 -0.40 -19.31 3.61
C GLU A 86 0.69 -20.12 4.33
N THR A 87 0.90 -19.88 5.63
CA THR A 87 1.87 -20.64 6.43
C THR A 87 1.18 -21.76 7.21
N SER A 88 1.73 -22.97 7.13
CA SER A 88 1.29 -24.15 7.89
C SER A 88 1.82 -24.15 9.33
N ASP A 89 2.89 -23.41 9.56
CA ASP A 89 3.71 -23.57 10.74
C ASP A 89 3.23 -22.60 11.82
N ALA A 90 2.76 -23.15 12.94
CA ALA A 90 2.31 -22.37 14.08
C ALA A 90 3.42 -21.47 14.63
N ASP A 91 4.67 -21.92 14.53
CA ASP A 91 5.85 -21.20 15.01
C ASP A 91 6.13 -19.92 14.22
N GLU A 92 5.65 -19.82 12.97
CA GLU A 92 5.79 -18.61 12.16
C GLU A 92 4.78 -17.52 12.53
N LYS A 93 3.70 -17.89 13.23
CA LYS A 93 2.58 -17.01 13.61
C LYS A 93 2.58 -16.77 15.10
N THR A 94 3.17 -15.66 15.54
CA THR A 94 3.27 -15.38 16.97
C THR A 94 2.28 -14.30 17.41
N HIS A 95 1.85 -14.39 18.67
CA HIS A 95 1.22 -13.25 19.34
C HIS A 95 2.31 -12.27 19.72
N ASN A 96 2.15 -11.01 19.34
CA ASN A 96 3.07 -9.93 19.71
C ASN A 96 2.27 -8.65 19.96
N PRO A 97 2.23 -8.13 21.20
CA PRO A 97 1.42 -6.97 21.54
C PRO A 97 1.89 -5.67 20.87
N GLU A 98 3.13 -5.61 20.39
CA GLU A 98 3.68 -4.42 19.72
C GLU A 98 3.36 -4.36 18.23
N PHE A 99 2.86 -5.45 17.62
CA PHE A 99 2.70 -5.56 16.17
C PHE A 99 1.28 -5.92 15.74
N ASN A 100 0.87 -5.38 14.59
CA ASN A 100 -0.28 -5.88 13.86
C ASN A 100 0.15 -6.42 12.50
N HIS A 101 -0.40 -7.57 12.12
CA HIS A 101 -0.16 -8.19 10.82
C HIS A 101 -1.32 -7.85 9.88
N ILE A 102 -1.01 -7.30 8.71
CA ILE A 102 -2.02 -6.86 7.73
C ILE A 102 -1.77 -7.60 6.43
N ALA A 103 -2.71 -8.46 6.03
CA ALA A 103 -2.65 -9.20 4.75
C ALA A 103 -3.33 -8.41 3.63
N ILE A 104 -2.75 -8.43 2.43
CA ILE A 104 -3.38 -7.91 1.22
C ILE A 104 -4.28 -8.99 0.64
N ILE A 105 -5.56 -8.65 0.44
CA ILE A 105 -6.51 -9.53 -0.23
C ILE A 105 -6.35 -9.35 -1.73
N LYS A 106 -5.96 -10.42 -2.43
CA LYS A 106 -5.95 -10.46 -3.90
C LYS A 106 -7.39 -10.57 -4.40
N GLN A 107 -7.78 -9.68 -5.31
CA GLN A 107 -9.03 -9.79 -6.07
C GLN A 107 -8.83 -10.69 -7.29
#